data_AF-A0A534I539-F1
#
_entry.id   AF-A0A534I539-F1
#
_cell.length_a   1.000
_cell.length_b   1.000
_cell.length_c   1.000
_cell.angle_alpha   90.00
_cell.angle_beta   90.00
_cell.angle_gamma   90.00
#
_symmetry.space_group_name_H-M   'P 1'
#
loop_
_entity.id
_entity.type
_entity.pdbx_description
1 polymer ?
#
loop_
_entity_poly.entity_id
_entity_poly.type
_entity_poly.pdbx_seq_one_letter_code
_entity_poly.pdbx_strand_id
1 'polypeptide(L)'
;MSRPKLLALLGVGLAAAALAEEPRPLAIVIHGGAGVIDPAKMTPERAASYRAGLAAALDAGYAILEHGGASLDAVTAAVRIMEDDPQFNAGRGAVLNHEGDAELDAAIMDGHGPRAGAVAAVRHVKNPVELARLVMEKSPHVLLVAEGAEEFALEQGVALVPRGYFRTEGRERELEEARRAESERLHAASPPGSGTVGAVALDGAGHLAAATS
;
A
#
# COMPACT_ATOMS: atom_id res chain seq x y z
N MET A 1 14.91 86.27 5.53
CA MET A 1 13.64 85.60 5.16
C MET A 1 13.97 84.23 4.59
N SER A 2 13.80 83.19 5.41
CA SER A 2 14.18 81.80 5.14
C SER A 2 13.15 81.10 4.26
N ARG A 3 13.59 80.43 3.19
CA ARG A 3 12.79 79.44 2.45
C ARG A 3 13.29 78.04 2.84
N PRO A 4 12.47 77.17 3.44
CA PRO A 4 12.86 75.77 3.59
C PRO A 4 12.73 75.06 2.24
N LYS A 5 13.78 74.35 1.82
CA LYS A 5 13.68 73.38 0.72
C LYS A 5 13.12 72.08 1.29
N LEU A 6 11.97 71.70 0.75
CA LEU A 6 11.24 70.47 1.02
C LEU A 6 12.08 69.27 0.55
N LEU A 7 12.50 68.41 1.47
CA LEU A 7 13.11 67.12 1.15
C LEU A 7 12.00 66.07 1.14
N ALA A 8 11.54 65.68 -0.05
CA ALA A 8 10.61 64.57 -0.20
C ALA A 8 11.37 63.25 -0.11
N LEU A 9 11.22 62.52 1.00
CA LEU A 9 11.58 61.10 1.04
C LEU A 9 10.47 60.31 0.33
N LEU A 10 10.76 59.81 -0.87
CA LEU A 10 9.97 58.72 -1.46
C LEU A 10 10.36 57.43 -0.73
N GLY A 11 9.51 56.96 0.19
CA GLY A 11 9.57 55.60 0.69
C GLY A 11 9.02 54.66 -0.37
N VAL A 12 9.89 53.88 -1.02
CA VAL A 12 9.47 52.77 -1.88
C VAL A 12 9.15 51.59 -0.96
N GLY A 13 7.86 51.40 -0.68
CA GLY A 13 7.37 50.18 -0.05
C GLY A 13 7.46 49.03 -1.06
N LEU A 14 8.38 48.10 -0.85
CA LEU A 14 8.44 46.86 -1.61
C LEU A 14 7.34 45.94 -1.06
N ALA A 15 6.17 45.95 -1.68
CA ALA A 15 5.17 44.92 -1.47
C ALA A 15 5.71 43.63 -2.11
N ALA A 16 6.23 42.72 -1.30
CA ALA A 16 6.49 41.36 -1.73
C ALA A 16 5.14 40.71 -2.01
N ALA A 17 4.74 40.67 -3.28
CA ALA A 17 3.67 39.79 -3.71
C ALA A 17 4.13 38.36 -3.40
N ALA A 18 3.45 37.69 -2.48
CA ALA A 18 3.60 36.26 -2.30
C ALA A 18 3.23 35.63 -3.64
N LEU A 19 4.23 35.09 -4.36
CA LEU A 19 3.98 34.28 -5.53
C LEU A 19 3.17 33.07 -5.04
N ALA A 20 1.93 32.95 -5.49
CA ALA A 20 1.16 31.74 -5.27
C ALA A 20 1.95 30.59 -5.89
N GLU A 21 2.35 29.61 -5.08
CA GLU A 21 2.88 28.36 -5.63
C GLU A 21 1.80 27.73 -6.52
N GLU A 22 2.16 27.41 -7.76
CA GLU A 22 1.33 26.60 -8.64
C GLU A 22 1.00 25.29 -7.90
N PRO A 23 -0.27 24.84 -7.89
CA PRO A 23 -0.64 23.61 -7.21
C PRO A 23 0.17 22.45 -7.78
N ARG A 24 1.00 21.83 -6.93
CA ARG A 24 1.83 20.70 -7.32
C ARG A 24 0.94 19.51 -7.69
N PRO A 25 1.30 18.74 -8.73
CA PRO A 25 0.48 17.63 -9.18
C PRO A 25 0.41 16.56 -8.08
N LEU A 26 -0.81 16.17 -7.72
CA LEU A 26 -1.08 14.99 -6.90
C LEU A 26 -1.15 13.77 -7.80
N ALA A 27 -0.55 12.66 -7.38
CA ALA A 27 -0.63 11.41 -8.12
C ALA A 27 -0.65 10.21 -7.19
N ILE A 28 -1.42 9.18 -7.56
CA ILE A 28 -1.33 7.85 -6.98
C ILE A 28 -1.49 6.82 -8.09
N VAL A 29 -0.69 5.77 -8.03
CA VAL A 29 -0.79 4.61 -8.92
C VAL A 29 -0.83 3.37 -8.05
N ILE A 30 -1.72 2.44 -8.39
CA ILE A 30 -1.87 1.16 -7.70
C ILE A 30 -1.74 -0.01 -8.67
N HIS A 31 -1.44 -1.20 -8.16
CA HIS A 31 -1.64 -2.46 -8.86
C HIS A 31 -2.28 -3.51 -7.95
N GLY A 32 -3.08 -4.40 -8.54
CA GLY A 32 -3.68 -5.57 -7.88
C GLY A 32 -3.06 -6.91 -8.30
N GLY A 33 -1.90 -6.86 -8.97
CA GLY A 33 -1.13 -8.03 -9.39
C GLY A 33 -0.91 -8.11 -10.88
N ALA A 34 0.16 -8.80 -11.28
CA ALA A 34 0.51 -9.05 -12.67
C ALA A 34 0.69 -10.56 -12.90
N GLY A 35 0.10 -11.08 -13.96
CA GLY A 35 0.14 -12.50 -14.29
C GLY A 35 -0.74 -12.82 -15.50
N VAL A 36 -0.65 -14.06 -15.99
CA VAL A 36 -1.55 -14.55 -17.04
C VAL A 36 -2.88 -14.91 -16.39
N ILE A 37 -3.82 -13.98 -16.45
CA ILE A 37 -5.21 -14.28 -16.14
C ILE A 37 -5.75 -15.09 -17.31
N ASP A 38 -6.12 -16.35 -17.05
CA ASP A 38 -6.82 -17.17 -18.02
C ASP A 38 -8.09 -16.44 -18.48
N PRO A 39 -8.19 -16.01 -19.76
CA PRO A 39 -9.34 -15.29 -20.25
C PRO A 39 -10.65 -16.08 -20.07
N ALA A 40 -10.60 -17.41 -20.06
CA ALA A 40 -11.77 -18.25 -19.82
C ALA A 40 -12.26 -18.16 -18.36
N LYS A 41 -11.38 -17.82 -17.41
CA LYS A 41 -11.72 -17.63 -15.99
C LYS A 41 -12.10 -16.18 -15.64
N MET A 42 -12.04 -15.25 -16.59
CA MET A 42 -12.36 -13.83 -16.40
C MET A 42 -13.73 -13.48 -17.01
N THR A 43 -14.79 -13.76 -16.26
CA THR A 43 -16.16 -13.34 -16.65
C THR A 43 -16.32 -11.82 -16.55
N PRO A 44 -17.30 -11.20 -17.24
CA PRO A 44 -17.59 -9.78 -17.10
C PRO A 44 -17.83 -9.34 -15.66
N GLU A 45 -18.50 -10.18 -14.86
CA GLU A 45 -18.78 -9.93 -13.44
C GLU A 45 -17.50 -9.95 -12.61
N ARG A 46 -16.61 -10.93 -12.86
CA ARG A 46 -15.32 -11.02 -12.17
C ARG A 46 -14.44 -9.82 -12.52
N ALA A 47 -14.41 -9.41 -13.79
CA ALA A 47 -13.68 -8.23 -14.25
C ALA A 47 -14.23 -6.94 -13.63
N ALA A 48 -15.56 -6.81 -13.54
CA ALA A 48 -16.19 -5.68 -12.87
C ALA A 48 -15.86 -5.63 -11.38
N SER A 49 -15.85 -6.78 -10.71
CA SER A 49 -15.49 -6.90 -9.29
C SER A 49 -14.04 -6.47 -9.05
N TYR A 50 -13.07 -6.96 -9.84
CA TYR A 50 -11.67 -6.50 -9.76
C TYR A 50 -11.52 -4.99 -9.97
N ARG A 51 -12.25 -4.43 -10.95
CA ARG A 51 -12.25 -2.98 -11.20
C ARG A 51 -12.84 -2.21 -10.02
N ALA A 52 -13.87 -2.74 -9.37
CA ALA A 52 -14.47 -2.12 -8.20
C ALA A 52 -13.50 -2.12 -7.00
N GLY A 53 -12.80 -3.24 -6.75
CA GLY A 53 -11.78 -3.31 -5.70
C GLY A 53 -10.61 -2.35 -5.95
N LEU A 54 -10.12 -2.28 -7.20
CA LEU A 54 -9.09 -1.31 -7.59
C LEU A 54 -9.58 0.14 -7.47
N ALA A 55 -10.81 0.43 -7.88
CA ALA A 55 -11.38 1.77 -7.74
C ALA A 55 -11.48 2.16 -6.26
N ALA A 56 -11.97 1.28 -5.39
CA ALA A 56 -12.05 1.54 -3.95
C ALA A 56 -10.68 1.82 -3.32
N ALA A 57 -9.64 1.05 -3.71
CA ALA A 57 -8.28 1.28 -3.23
C ALA A 57 -7.70 2.61 -3.73
N LEU A 58 -7.91 2.92 -5.01
CA LEU A 58 -7.45 4.16 -5.62
C LEU A 58 -8.14 5.38 -4.97
N ASP A 59 -9.46 5.31 -4.81
CA ASP A 59 -10.28 6.38 -4.22
C ASP A 59 -9.89 6.62 -2.76
N ALA A 60 -9.65 5.56 -1.97
CA ALA A 60 -9.21 5.69 -0.59
C ALA A 60 -7.86 6.40 -0.46
N GLY A 61 -6.88 6.05 -1.30
CA GLY A 61 -5.58 6.71 -1.31
C GLY A 61 -5.65 8.14 -1.86
N TYR A 62 -6.39 8.35 -2.96
CA TYR A 62 -6.53 9.68 -3.58
C TYR A 62 -7.25 10.67 -2.67
N ALA A 63 -8.30 10.22 -1.96
CA ALA A 63 -9.02 11.07 -1.01
C ALA A 63 -8.09 11.63 0.08
N ILE A 64 -7.09 10.86 0.54
CA ILE A 64 -6.10 11.37 1.50
C ILE A 64 -5.28 12.50 0.88
N LEU A 65 -4.79 12.33 -0.34
CA LEU A 65 -4.01 13.35 -1.04
C LEU A 65 -4.83 14.61 -1.32
N GLU A 66 -6.09 14.46 -1.75
CA GLU A 66 -7.00 15.56 -2.07
C GLU A 66 -7.29 16.43 -0.83
N HIS A 67 -7.34 15.83 0.36
CA HIS A 67 -7.49 16.54 1.63
C HIS A 67 -6.15 17.04 2.23
N GLY A 68 -5.05 16.98 1.48
CA GLY A 68 -3.74 17.47 1.91
C GLY A 68 -2.97 16.53 2.85
N GLY A 69 -3.35 15.25 2.91
CA GLY A 69 -2.63 14.23 3.65
C GLY A 69 -1.31 13.81 2.99
N ALA A 70 -0.51 13.03 3.72
CA ALA A 70 0.81 12.61 3.26
C ALA A 70 0.74 11.44 2.25
N SER A 71 1.71 11.38 1.35
CA SER A 71 1.91 10.26 0.42
C SER A 71 1.99 8.91 1.13
N LEU A 72 2.62 8.87 2.31
CA LEU A 72 2.73 7.68 3.16
C LEU A 72 1.36 7.18 3.64
N ASP A 73 0.48 8.09 4.04
CA ASP A 73 -0.89 7.75 4.46
C ASP A 73 -1.70 7.21 3.26
N ALA A 74 -1.55 7.85 2.10
CA ALA A 74 -2.24 7.46 0.88
C ALA A 74 -1.90 6.04 0.41
N VAL A 75 -0.61 5.68 0.36
CA VAL A 75 -0.20 4.31 -0.03
C VAL A 75 -0.61 3.27 1.00
N THR A 76 -0.58 3.61 2.30
CA THR A 76 -1.02 2.72 3.38
C THR A 76 -2.51 2.39 3.22
N ALA A 77 -3.35 3.41 3.01
CA ALA A 77 -4.79 3.24 2.85
C ALA A 77 -5.15 2.43 1.60
N ALA A 78 -4.51 2.72 0.46
CA ALA A 78 -4.76 2.01 -0.78
C ALA A 78 -4.42 0.51 -0.67
N VAL A 79 -3.25 0.19 -0.12
CA VAL A 79 -2.83 -1.22 0.07
C VAL A 79 -3.72 -1.94 1.07
N ARG A 80 -4.07 -1.30 2.20
CA ARG A 80 -4.98 -1.88 3.19
C ARG A 80 -6.33 -2.28 2.60
N ILE A 81 -6.90 -1.45 1.72
CA ILE A 81 -8.16 -1.78 1.04
C ILE A 81 -8.01 -3.06 0.21
N MET A 82 -6.89 -3.21 -0.50
CA MET A 82 -6.63 -4.42 -1.28
C MET A 82 -6.31 -5.64 -0.41
N GLU A 83 -5.67 -5.47 0.76
CA GLU A 83 -5.49 -6.55 1.74
C GLU A 83 -6.80 -7.02 2.38
N ASP A 84 -7.81 -6.15 2.47
CA ASP A 84 -9.13 -6.51 3.03
C ASP A 84 -10.03 -7.20 1.98
N ASP A 85 -9.71 -7.07 0.70
CA ASP A 85 -10.48 -7.60 -0.41
C ASP A 85 -9.98 -9.00 -0.83
N PRO A 86 -10.81 -10.07 -0.66
CA PRO A 86 -10.45 -11.46 -0.93
C PRO A 86 -10.10 -11.77 -2.38
N GLN A 87 -10.30 -10.83 -3.31
CA GLN A 87 -9.97 -11.01 -4.72
C GLN A 87 -8.46 -10.85 -5.01
N PHE A 88 -7.75 -10.10 -4.18
CA PHE A 88 -6.33 -9.83 -4.35
C PHE A 88 -5.48 -10.83 -3.57
N ASN A 89 -4.23 -11.00 -3.99
CA ASN A 89 -3.28 -11.87 -3.31
C ASN A 89 -2.45 -11.05 -2.31
N ALA A 90 -3.10 -10.59 -1.25
CA ALA A 90 -2.51 -9.91 -0.10
C ALA A 90 -3.53 -9.96 1.04
N GLY A 91 -3.09 -10.03 2.29
CA GLY A 91 -3.99 -10.13 3.43
C GLY A 91 -5.07 -11.20 3.23
N ARG A 92 -6.35 -10.81 3.33
CA ARG A 92 -7.49 -11.68 3.05
C ARG A 92 -7.49 -12.06 1.58
N GLY A 93 -7.43 -13.36 1.29
CA GLY A 93 -7.32 -13.84 -0.09
C GLY A 93 -5.89 -14.06 -0.56
N ALA A 94 -4.90 -14.01 0.34
CA ALA A 94 -3.56 -14.49 0.05
C ALA A 94 -3.54 -15.95 -0.42
N VAL A 95 -2.60 -16.27 -1.31
CA VAL A 95 -2.29 -17.64 -1.68
C VAL A 95 -1.77 -18.42 -0.47
N LEU A 96 -1.98 -19.72 -0.52
CA LEU A 96 -1.62 -20.62 0.56
C LEU A 96 -0.28 -21.29 0.26
N ASN A 97 0.54 -21.42 1.29
CA ASN A 97 1.78 -22.17 1.23
C ASN A 97 1.51 -23.69 1.09
N HIS A 98 2.58 -24.47 0.98
CA HIS A 98 2.47 -25.92 0.82
C HIS A 98 1.68 -26.60 1.94
N GLU A 99 1.60 -26.04 3.15
CA GLU A 99 0.85 -26.60 4.28
C GLU A 99 -0.61 -26.14 4.34
N GLY A 100 -1.01 -25.20 3.47
CA GLY A 100 -2.38 -24.65 3.46
C GLY A 100 -2.57 -23.43 4.35
N ASP A 101 -1.49 -22.79 4.79
CA ASP A 101 -1.51 -21.56 5.57
C ASP A 101 -1.14 -20.35 4.71
N ALA A 102 -1.71 -19.18 5.04
CA ALA A 102 -1.26 -17.91 4.49
C ALA A 102 -0.06 -17.39 5.30
N GLU A 103 1.00 -16.99 4.59
CA GLU A 103 2.17 -16.30 5.15
C GLU A 103 2.34 -15.00 4.40
N LEU A 104 2.30 -13.90 5.14
CA LEU A 104 2.12 -12.57 4.56
C LEU A 104 3.39 -11.74 4.75
N ASP A 105 3.72 -10.99 3.71
CA ASP A 105 4.83 -10.06 3.67
C ASP A 105 4.30 -8.67 3.29
N ALA A 106 4.86 -7.62 3.84
CA ALA A 106 4.60 -6.26 3.38
C ALA A 106 5.78 -5.33 3.66
N ALA A 107 5.92 -4.31 2.84
CA ALA A 107 6.92 -3.27 3.00
C ALA A 107 6.36 -1.89 2.64
N ILE A 108 6.86 -0.87 3.32
CA ILE A 108 6.53 0.53 3.09
C ILE A 108 7.77 1.40 3.20
N MET A 109 7.86 2.43 2.36
CA MET A 109 8.99 3.36 2.34
C MET A 109 8.50 4.80 2.19
N ASP A 110 9.05 5.67 3.01
CA ASP A 110 8.91 7.13 2.91
C ASP A 110 10.05 7.65 2.04
N GLY A 111 9.74 8.26 0.89
CA GLY A 111 10.72 8.82 -0.03
C GLY A 111 11.23 10.21 0.35
N HIS A 112 10.63 10.86 1.35
CA HIS A 112 11.13 12.12 1.90
C HIS A 112 12.31 11.90 2.88
N GLY A 113 12.33 10.77 3.59
CA GLY A 113 13.36 10.42 4.57
C GLY A 113 14.02 9.06 4.31
N PRO A 114 15.07 8.68 5.05
CA PRO A 114 15.69 7.35 4.92
C PRO A 114 14.90 6.26 5.68
N ARG A 115 13.56 6.35 5.72
CA ARG A 115 12.71 5.51 6.58
C ARG A 115 12.00 4.45 5.74
N ALA A 116 12.08 3.21 6.21
CA ALA A 116 11.35 2.08 5.66
C ALA A 116 10.96 1.14 6.79
N GLY A 117 9.91 0.36 6.57
CA GLY A 117 9.47 -0.69 7.47
C GLY A 117 8.90 -1.85 6.68
N ALA A 118 9.07 -3.05 7.23
CA ALA A 118 8.67 -4.27 6.58
C ALA A 118 8.37 -5.36 7.61
N VAL A 119 7.48 -6.26 7.21
CA VAL A 119 7.23 -7.53 7.89
C VAL A 119 7.28 -8.68 6.90
N ALA A 120 7.67 -9.86 7.37
CA ALA A 120 7.63 -11.06 6.56
C ALA A 120 7.15 -12.27 7.36
N ALA A 121 6.53 -13.23 6.68
CA ALA A 121 6.02 -14.48 7.22
C ALA A 121 5.08 -14.31 8.43
N VAL A 122 4.31 -13.22 8.49
CA VAL A 122 3.27 -13.05 9.52
C VAL A 122 2.03 -13.86 9.13
N ARG A 123 1.35 -14.43 10.11
CA ARG A 123 0.24 -15.38 9.91
C ARG A 123 -1.04 -14.99 10.64
N HIS A 124 -1.00 -13.97 11.49
CA HIS A 124 -2.16 -13.51 12.26
C HIS A 124 -2.41 -12.00 12.14
N VAL A 125 -1.61 -11.27 11.37
CA VAL A 125 -1.74 -9.81 11.22
C VAL A 125 -2.70 -9.52 10.07
N LYS A 126 -3.86 -8.93 10.39
CA LYS A 126 -4.93 -8.68 9.41
C LYS A 126 -4.46 -7.85 8.21
N ASN A 127 -3.69 -6.79 8.49
CA ASN A 127 -3.22 -5.81 7.53
C ASN A 127 -1.69 -5.63 7.64
N PRO A 128 -0.89 -6.47 6.97
CA PRO A 128 0.57 -6.42 7.02
C PRO A 128 1.19 -5.05 6.71
N VAL A 129 0.64 -4.26 5.79
CA VAL A 129 1.15 -2.92 5.45
C VAL A 129 1.07 -1.95 6.64
N GLU A 130 0.04 -2.06 7.48
CA GLU A 130 -0.08 -1.23 8.67
C GLU A 130 0.96 -1.63 9.72
N LEU A 131 1.26 -2.92 9.86
CA LEU A 131 2.33 -3.38 10.74
C LEU A 131 3.71 -3.00 10.21
N ALA A 132 3.96 -3.11 8.91
CA ALA A 132 5.19 -2.63 8.27
C ALA A 132 5.41 -1.13 8.56
N ARG A 133 4.33 -0.33 8.53
CA ARG A 133 4.38 1.08 8.92
C ARG A 133 4.70 1.28 10.40
N LEU A 134 4.12 0.46 11.29
CA LEU A 134 4.47 0.51 12.71
C LEU A 134 5.93 0.13 12.96
N VAL A 135 6.49 -0.84 12.23
CA VAL A 135 7.94 -1.15 12.30
C VAL A 135 8.76 0.09 11.98
N MET A 136 8.40 0.82 10.91
CA MET A 136 9.08 2.05 10.51
C MET A 136 8.97 3.18 11.55
N GLU A 137 7.80 3.35 12.17
CA GLU A 137 7.49 4.50 13.02
C GLU A 137 7.76 4.28 14.50
N LYS A 138 7.74 3.02 14.97
CA LYS A 138 7.73 2.65 16.40
C LYS A 138 8.85 1.68 16.78
N SER A 139 9.78 1.40 15.87
CA SER A 139 10.96 0.59 16.16
C SER A 139 12.23 1.24 15.58
N PRO A 140 13.43 0.86 16.06
CA PRO A 140 14.69 1.25 15.43
C PRO A 140 15.06 0.35 14.23
N HIS A 141 14.17 -0.56 13.81
CA HIS A 141 14.44 -1.60 12.81
C HIS A 141 13.70 -1.30 11.50
N VAL A 142 14.17 -1.92 10.41
CA VAL A 142 13.50 -1.86 9.11
C VAL A 142 12.65 -3.10 8.84
N LEU A 143 13.06 -4.28 9.33
CA LEU A 143 12.39 -5.55 9.04
C LEU A 143 12.25 -6.36 10.32
N LEU A 144 11.03 -6.82 10.59
CA LEU A 144 10.74 -7.86 11.58
C LEU A 144 10.12 -9.07 10.86
N VAL A 145 10.32 -10.28 11.36
CA VAL A 145 9.86 -11.50 10.68
C VAL A 145 9.15 -12.45 11.63
N ALA A 146 8.20 -13.20 11.09
CA ALA A 146 7.49 -14.29 11.73
C ALA A 146 7.00 -13.94 13.15
N GLU A 147 7.29 -14.78 14.14
CA GLU A 147 6.82 -14.61 15.52
C GLU A 147 7.28 -13.28 16.13
N GLY A 148 8.51 -12.83 15.83
CA GLY A 148 9.02 -11.56 16.35
C GLY A 148 8.27 -10.33 15.81
N ALA A 149 7.76 -10.40 14.57
CA ALA A 149 6.88 -9.36 14.04
C ALA A 149 5.50 -9.36 14.72
N GLU A 150 4.97 -10.54 15.05
CA GLU A 150 3.66 -10.66 15.73
C GLU A 150 3.71 -10.27 17.20
N GLU A 151 4.81 -10.58 17.90
CA GLU A 151 5.07 -10.07 19.24
C GLU A 151 5.09 -8.54 19.25
N PHE A 152 5.82 -7.94 18.31
CA PHE A 152 5.81 -6.48 18.14
C PHE A 152 4.41 -5.95 17.80
N ALA A 153 3.64 -6.66 16.96
CA ALA A 153 2.27 -6.28 16.65
C ALA A 153 1.41 -6.19 17.92
N LEU A 154 1.52 -7.18 18.81
CA LEU A 154 0.82 -7.18 20.10
C LEU A 154 1.26 -6.03 21.01
N GLU A 155 2.55 -5.73 21.07
CA GLU A 155 3.08 -4.58 21.83
C GLU A 155 2.54 -3.23 21.33
N GLN A 156 2.34 -3.10 20.01
CA GLN A 156 1.73 -1.91 19.41
C GLN A 156 0.20 -1.90 19.46
N GLY A 157 -0.44 -2.93 20.05
CA GLY A 157 -1.89 -3.03 20.17
C GLY A 157 -2.62 -3.43 18.89
N VAL A 158 -1.92 -4.04 17.92
CA VAL A 158 -2.52 -4.58 16.69
C VAL A 158 -3.35 -5.82 17.04
N ALA A 159 -4.61 -5.84 16.61
CA ALA A 159 -5.46 -6.99 16.78
C ALA A 159 -5.05 -8.12 15.83
N LEU A 160 -4.74 -9.28 16.40
CA LEU A 160 -4.47 -10.50 15.64
C LEU A 160 -5.79 -11.18 15.23
N VAL A 161 -5.80 -11.77 14.04
CA VAL A 161 -6.90 -12.57 13.50
C VAL A 161 -6.51 -14.05 13.41
N PRO A 162 -7.46 -14.99 13.52
CA PRO A 162 -7.18 -16.41 13.29
C PRO A 162 -6.67 -16.66 11.86
N ARG A 163 -5.77 -17.64 11.68
CA ARG A 163 -5.23 -18.01 10.35
C ARG A 163 -6.30 -18.26 9.28
N GLY A 164 -7.45 -18.78 9.70
CA GLY A 164 -8.60 -19.03 8.82
C GLY A 164 -9.19 -17.77 8.18
N TYR A 165 -8.92 -16.57 8.71
CA TYR A 165 -9.38 -15.30 8.14
C TYR A 165 -8.87 -15.07 6.71
N PHE A 166 -7.62 -15.47 6.44
CA PHE A 166 -6.96 -15.21 5.16
C PHE A 166 -7.37 -16.18 4.06
N ARG A 167 -7.89 -17.36 4.45
CA ARG A 167 -8.27 -18.44 3.54
C ARG A 167 -9.58 -18.12 2.83
N THR A 168 -9.61 -18.40 1.53
CA THR A 168 -10.84 -18.39 0.74
C THR A 168 -10.95 -19.71 0.00
N GLU A 169 -12.18 -20.14 -0.29
CA GLU A 169 -12.39 -21.39 -1.04
C GLU A 169 -11.68 -21.38 -2.40
N GLY A 170 -11.55 -20.20 -3.02
CA GLY A 170 -10.80 -20.04 -4.27
C GLY A 170 -9.34 -20.41 -4.12
N ARG A 171 -8.68 -19.91 -3.07
CA ARG A 171 -7.26 -20.18 -2.78
C ARG A 171 -7.01 -21.61 -2.33
N GLU A 172 -7.96 -22.20 -1.61
CA GLU A 172 -7.90 -23.62 -1.25
C GLU A 172 -7.95 -24.52 -2.47
N ARG A 173 -8.87 -24.25 -3.42
CA ARG A 173 -8.92 -24.95 -4.70
C ARG A 173 -7.66 -24.76 -5.53
N GLU A 174 -7.11 -23.54 -5.58
CA GLU A 174 -5.83 -23.26 -6.27
C GLU A 174 -4.67 -24.08 -5.69
N LEU A 175 -4.59 -24.22 -4.36
CA LEU A 175 -3.57 -25.07 -3.71
C LEU A 175 -3.77 -26.56 -4.02
N GLU A 176 -5.01 -27.05 -4.00
CA GLU A 176 -5.31 -28.44 -4.37
C GLU A 176 -4.92 -28.74 -5.82
N GLU A 177 -5.24 -27.84 -6.76
CA GLU A 177 -4.85 -27.93 -8.16
C GLU A 177 -3.31 -27.92 -8.30
N ALA A 178 -2.62 -27.03 -7.58
CA ALA A 178 -1.16 -26.96 -7.59
C ALA A 178 -0.49 -28.24 -7.08
N ARG A 179 -0.95 -28.79 -5.94
CA ARG A 179 -0.45 -30.05 -5.37
C ARG A 179 -0.67 -31.23 -6.31
N ARG A 180 -1.82 -31.29 -7.00
CA ARG A 180 -2.09 -32.32 -8.03
C ARG A 180 -1.13 -32.20 -9.21
N ALA A 181 -0.96 -30.99 -9.75
CA ALA A 181 -0.07 -30.75 -10.88
C ALA A 181 1.39 -31.11 -10.55
N GLU A 182 1.86 -30.79 -9.34
CA GLU A 182 3.18 -31.18 -8.83
C GLU A 182 3.34 -32.69 -8.74
N SER A 183 2.36 -33.39 -8.13
CA SER A 183 2.36 -34.86 -8.03
C SER A 183 2.38 -35.55 -9.39
N GLU A 184 1.75 -34.96 -10.41
CA GLU A 184 1.69 -35.48 -11.77
C GLU A 184 2.88 -35.04 -12.65
N ARG A 185 3.82 -34.25 -12.09
CA ARG A 185 4.97 -33.63 -12.80
C ARG A 185 4.55 -32.82 -14.04
N LEU A 186 3.34 -32.28 -14.01
CA LEU A 186 2.86 -31.39 -15.06
C LEU A 186 3.61 -30.06 -14.94
N HIS A 187 4.16 -29.57 -16.04
CA HIS A 187 4.70 -28.21 -16.06
C HIS A 187 3.51 -27.24 -15.99
N ALA A 188 3.33 -26.59 -14.84
CA ALA A 188 2.35 -25.52 -14.72
C ALA A 188 2.71 -24.40 -15.71
N ALA A 189 1.76 -23.99 -16.56
CA ALA A 189 1.98 -22.96 -17.58
C ALA A 189 2.30 -21.58 -16.99
N SER A 190 2.04 -21.39 -15.69
CA SER A 190 2.51 -20.27 -14.86
C SER A 190 2.43 -20.71 -13.40
N PRO A 191 3.33 -20.25 -12.51
CA PRO A 191 3.18 -20.50 -11.09
C PRO A 191 1.84 -19.89 -10.63
N PRO A 192 0.99 -20.66 -9.92
CA PRO A 192 -0.23 -20.11 -9.32
C PRO A 192 0.14 -18.98 -8.36
N GLY A 193 -0.66 -17.91 -8.32
CA GLY A 193 -0.41 -16.78 -7.42
C GLY A 193 0.45 -15.64 -7.94
N SER A 194 0.66 -15.52 -9.25
CA SER A 194 1.34 -14.35 -9.84
C SER A 194 0.44 -13.10 -9.74
N GLY A 195 0.61 -12.38 -8.64
CA GLY A 195 -0.02 -11.10 -8.39
C GLY A 195 0.20 -10.72 -6.94
N THR A 196 0.65 -9.50 -6.67
CA THR A 196 0.71 -8.87 -5.35
C THR A 196 0.04 -7.51 -5.45
N VAL A 197 -0.13 -6.81 -4.35
CA VAL A 197 -0.75 -5.48 -4.37
C VAL A 197 0.29 -4.42 -4.06
N GLY A 198 0.07 -3.20 -4.54
CA GLY A 198 0.99 -2.12 -4.26
C GLY A 198 0.47 -0.77 -4.68
N ALA A 199 1.08 0.26 -4.10
CA ALA A 199 0.75 1.66 -4.37
C ALA A 199 2.01 2.53 -4.33
N VAL A 200 2.03 3.57 -5.16
CA VAL A 200 2.97 4.68 -5.10
C VAL A 200 2.21 6.00 -5.15
N ALA A 201 2.61 6.99 -4.37
CA ALA A 201 1.92 8.28 -4.30
C ALA A 201 2.88 9.48 -4.25
N LEU A 202 2.44 10.61 -4.81
CA LEU A 202 3.04 11.93 -4.74
C LEU A 202 2.05 12.89 -4.07
N ASP A 203 2.44 13.50 -2.96
CA ASP A 203 1.59 14.46 -2.23
C ASP A 203 1.85 15.92 -2.61
N GLY A 204 1.03 16.84 -2.06
CA GLY A 204 1.12 18.27 -2.33
C GLY A 204 2.39 18.93 -1.80
N ALA A 205 3.12 18.27 -0.90
CA ALA A 205 4.44 18.68 -0.44
C ALA A 205 5.56 18.17 -1.36
N GLY A 206 5.24 17.42 -2.41
CA GLY A 206 6.18 16.84 -3.35
C GLY A 206 6.90 15.60 -2.81
N HIS A 207 6.38 14.98 -1.75
CA HIS A 207 6.96 13.77 -1.19
C HIS A 207 6.41 12.54 -1.88
N LEU A 208 7.28 11.54 -2.06
CA LEU A 208 6.93 10.24 -2.60
C LEU A 208 6.84 9.21 -1.47
N ALA A 209 5.95 8.23 -1.64
CA ALA A 209 5.94 7.02 -0.82
C ALA A 209 5.57 5.81 -1.67
N ALA A 210 5.95 4.62 -1.20
CA ALA A 210 5.61 3.35 -1.83
C ALA A 210 5.24 2.30 -0.78
N ALA A 211 4.29 1.44 -1.10
CA ALA A 211 3.92 0.27 -0.29
C ALA A 211 3.63 -0.94 -1.19
N THR A 212 3.95 -2.13 -0.69
CA THR A 212 3.66 -3.42 -1.33
C THR A 212 3.26 -4.44 -0.28
N SER A 213 2.31 -5.32 -0.61
CA SER A 213 1.88 -6.47 0.19
C SER A 213 1.48 -7.66 -0.68
#